data_AF-A0A4S4N0I1-F1
#
_entry.id   AF-A0A4S4N0I1-F1
#
_cell.length_a   1.000
_cell.length_b   1.000
_cell.length_c   1.000
_cell.angle_alpha   90.00
_cell.angle_beta   90.00
_cell.angle_gamma   90.00
#
_symmetry.space_group_name_H-M   'P 1'
#
loop_
_entity.id
_entity.type
_entity.pdbx_description
1 polymer ?
#
loop_
_entity_poly.entity_id
_entity_poly.type
_entity_poly.pdbx_seq_one_letter_code
_entity_poly.pdbx_strand_id
1 'polypeptide(L)'
;MEASALMQWHAQRDTLQALFATPPSVHPPSTVLTVSAAAPAPAHVAPAPVAAPDPFVALPTQTTEEVKWAALAARYGDDCLRAHPTWVFVNGNWLPTYNHLPVRTITDVWSEYVDGISLNLPVRLLCEGWGAKWKENICSRITESSRHMSIVKLIEELSKKHR
;
A
#
# COMPACT_ATOMS: atom_id res chain seq x y z
N MET A 1 -6.56 26.29 33.71
CA MET A 1 -7.69 25.34 33.66
C MET A 1 -7.82 24.83 32.24
N GLU A 2 -6.90 23.98 31.77
CA GLU A 2 -6.79 23.56 30.36
C GLU A 2 -6.49 22.06 30.21
N ALA A 3 -7.05 21.23 31.09
CA ALA A 3 -6.89 19.77 30.99
C ALA A 3 -8.16 19.05 30.51
N SER A 4 -9.32 19.73 30.44
CA SER A 4 -10.60 19.07 30.17
C SER A 4 -10.95 18.86 28.69
N ALA A 5 -10.34 19.58 27.75
CA ALA A 5 -10.71 19.47 26.33
C ALA A 5 -10.12 18.22 25.63
N LEU A 6 -8.99 17.69 26.13
CA LEU A 6 -8.27 16.59 25.50
C LEU A 6 -8.88 15.21 25.79
N MET A 7 -9.60 15.05 26.91
CA MET A 7 -10.29 13.78 27.21
C MET A 7 -11.66 13.65 26.53
N GLN A 8 -12.26 14.76 26.10
CA GLN A 8 -13.58 14.73 25.45
C GLN A 8 -13.52 14.26 23.97
N TRP A 9 -12.34 14.29 23.36
CA TRP A 9 -12.13 13.83 21.97
C TRP A 9 -12.13 12.30 21.82
N HIS A 10 -11.73 11.56 22.86
CA HIS A 10 -11.65 10.10 22.79
C HIS A 10 -13.01 9.41 22.93
N ALA A 11 -13.98 10.03 23.60
CA ALA A 11 -15.28 9.42 23.88
C ALA A 11 -16.26 9.40 22.69
N GLN A 12 -15.96 10.10 21.58
CA GLN A 12 -16.85 10.19 20.42
C GLN A 12 -16.48 9.22 19.29
N ARG A 13 -15.40 8.43 19.44
CA ARG A 13 -14.98 7.41 18.47
C ARG A 13 -15.80 6.12 18.54
N ASP A 14 -16.38 5.79 19.68
CA ASP A 14 -17.01 4.47 19.90
C ASP A 14 -18.48 4.37 19.44
N THR A 15 -19.18 5.49 19.24
CA THR A 15 -20.64 5.45 18.99
C THR A 15 -21.03 5.26 17.51
N LEU A 16 -20.07 5.25 16.57
CA LEU A 16 -20.37 5.17 15.13
C LEU A 16 -20.03 3.83 14.45
N GLN A 17 -19.59 2.81 15.21
CA GLN A 17 -19.34 1.47 14.66
C GLN A 17 -20.53 0.48 14.79
N ALA A 18 -21.65 0.87 15.39
CA ALA A 18 -22.75 -0.05 15.73
C ALA A 18 -23.93 -0.13 14.73
N LEU A 19 -23.78 0.30 13.47
CA LEU A 19 -24.91 0.33 12.51
C LEU A 19 -24.74 -0.43 11.20
N PHE A 20 -23.65 -1.16 11.00
CA PHE A 20 -23.48 -2.00 9.81
C PHE A 20 -23.54 -3.48 10.17
N ALA A 21 -24.76 -3.92 10.50
CA ALA A 21 -25.13 -5.32 10.57
C ALA A 21 -24.96 -5.99 9.19
N THR A 22 -24.41 -7.21 9.22
CA THR A 22 -24.09 -8.10 8.11
C THR A 22 -25.33 -8.61 7.33
N PRO A 23 -25.16 -8.96 6.05
CA PRO A 23 -25.93 -10.04 5.43
C PRO A 23 -25.08 -11.31 5.17
N PRO A 24 -25.74 -12.47 5.03
CA PRO A 24 -25.15 -13.78 5.29
C PRO A 24 -24.32 -14.39 4.16
N SER A 25 -23.42 -15.27 4.60
CA SER A 25 -22.62 -16.22 3.83
C SER A 25 -23.47 -17.14 2.95
N VAL A 26 -23.08 -17.25 1.68
CA VAL A 26 -23.54 -18.31 0.76
C VAL A 26 -22.29 -18.97 0.17
N HIS A 27 -21.93 -20.13 0.73
CA HIS A 27 -20.95 -21.04 0.13
C HIS A 27 -21.62 -21.86 -0.97
N PRO A 28 -20.97 -22.03 -2.13
CA PRO A 28 -21.16 -23.22 -2.96
C PRO A 28 -20.07 -24.28 -2.66
N PRO A 29 -20.41 -25.57 -2.86
CA PRO A 29 -19.62 -26.70 -2.36
C PRO A 29 -18.35 -26.99 -3.16
N SER A 30 -17.29 -27.34 -2.42
CA SER A 30 -16.08 -27.98 -2.93
C SER A 30 -16.41 -29.29 -3.63
N THR A 31 -16.14 -29.35 -4.93
CA THR A 31 -16.12 -30.62 -5.67
C THR A 31 -14.72 -31.20 -5.57
N VAL A 32 -14.56 -32.24 -4.77
CA VAL A 32 -13.31 -33.01 -4.63
C VAL A 32 -13.25 -33.98 -5.80
N LEU A 33 -12.31 -33.82 -6.73
CA LEU A 33 -12.00 -34.85 -7.71
C LEU A 33 -10.99 -35.82 -7.11
N THR A 34 -11.51 -36.96 -6.64
CA THR A 34 -10.76 -38.15 -6.29
C THR A 34 -10.23 -38.80 -7.57
N VAL A 35 -8.93 -38.72 -7.83
CA VAL A 35 -8.25 -39.55 -8.83
C VAL A 35 -7.87 -40.88 -8.17
N SER A 36 -8.42 -41.96 -8.73
CA SER A 36 -8.24 -43.34 -8.30
C SER A 36 -6.82 -43.82 -8.63
N ALA A 37 -6.12 -44.31 -7.62
CA ALA A 37 -4.86 -45.03 -7.75
C ALA A 37 -5.11 -46.45 -8.27
N ALA A 38 -4.31 -46.89 -9.23
CA ALA A 38 -4.19 -48.28 -9.64
C ALA A 38 -2.71 -48.64 -9.85
N ALA A 39 -2.22 -49.58 -9.06
CA ALA A 39 -1.00 -50.37 -9.26
C ALA A 39 -1.31 -51.77 -8.70
N PRO A 40 -0.79 -52.88 -9.29
CA PRO A 40 0.60 -53.25 -9.05
C PRO A 40 1.38 -53.95 -10.20
N ALA A 41 2.69 -53.64 -10.27
CA ALA A 41 3.94 -54.47 -10.42
C ALA A 41 4.02 -55.67 -11.41
N PRO A 42 5.22 -56.26 -11.72
CA PRO A 42 6.61 -55.94 -11.32
C PRO A 42 7.70 -56.01 -12.45
N ALA A 43 8.93 -55.68 -12.04
CA ALA A 43 10.24 -56.10 -12.56
C ALA A 43 10.77 -55.48 -13.87
N HIS A 44 11.92 -54.80 -13.79
CA HIS A 44 13.22 -55.37 -14.20
C HIS A 44 14.37 -54.35 -14.01
N VAL A 45 15.38 -54.79 -13.25
CA VAL A 45 16.84 -54.60 -13.43
C VAL A 45 17.43 -53.17 -13.35
N ALA A 46 18.24 -52.96 -12.29
CA ALA A 46 19.21 -51.88 -12.15
C ALA A 46 20.39 -52.02 -13.12
N PRO A 47 21.10 -50.92 -13.46
CA PRO A 47 22.33 -50.63 -12.72
C PRO A 47 22.56 -49.12 -12.43
N ALA A 48 23.20 -48.83 -11.30
CA ALA A 48 23.85 -47.54 -11.01
C ALA A 48 25.33 -47.57 -11.50
N PRO A 49 26.17 -46.52 -11.38
CA PRO A 49 25.95 -45.14 -10.95
C PRO A 49 26.59 -44.08 -11.90
N VAL A 50 26.07 -42.85 -11.95
CA VAL A 50 26.91 -41.67 -12.25
C VAL A 50 26.53 -40.57 -11.27
N ALA A 51 27.43 -40.32 -10.32
CA ALA A 51 27.36 -39.16 -9.45
C ALA A 51 27.57 -37.89 -10.30
N ALA A 52 26.59 -36.99 -10.27
CA ALA A 52 26.79 -35.59 -10.58
C ALA A 52 26.20 -34.78 -9.43
N PRO A 53 27.01 -34.31 -8.46
CA PRO A 53 26.79 -33.02 -7.84
C PRO A 53 27.38 -31.97 -8.80
N ASP A 54 26.74 -30.87 -9.15
CA ASP A 54 25.91 -30.03 -8.31
C ASP A 54 24.70 -29.54 -9.10
N PRO A 55 23.49 -29.51 -8.51
CA PRO A 55 22.54 -28.49 -8.92
C PRO A 55 23.22 -27.17 -8.54
N PHE A 56 23.74 -26.44 -9.53
CA PHE A 56 24.15 -25.07 -9.36
C PHE A 56 22.98 -24.38 -8.64
N VAL A 57 23.15 -24.09 -7.36
CA VAL A 57 22.18 -23.33 -6.58
C VAL A 57 22.15 -22.00 -7.27
N ALA A 58 21.20 -21.83 -8.19
CA ALA A 58 20.96 -20.57 -8.85
C ALA A 58 20.58 -19.61 -7.73
N LEU A 59 21.57 -18.83 -7.28
CA LEU A 59 21.35 -17.75 -6.35
C LEU A 59 20.24 -16.89 -6.98
N PRO A 60 19.12 -16.65 -6.28
CA PRO A 60 18.03 -15.87 -6.86
C PRO A 60 18.60 -14.51 -7.25
N THR A 61 18.72 -14.29 -8.55
CA THR A 61 19.23 -13.03 -9.10
C THR A 61 18.09 -12.04 -8.94
N GLN A 62 18.16 -11.21 -7.91
CA GLN A 62 17.12 -10.21 -7.66
C GLN A 62 16.95 -9.33 -8.90
N THR A 63 15.70 -9.08 -9.25
CA THR A 63 15.37 -8.19 -10.36
C THR A 63 15.70 -6.74 -9.97
N THR A 64 15.94 -5.88 -10.97
CA THR A 64 16.13 -4.44 -10.70
C THR A 64 14.93 -3.84 -9.98
N GLU A 65 13.71 -4.33 -10.25
CA GLU A 65 12.47 -3.94 -9.58
C GLU A 65 12.48 -4.26 -8.09
N GLU A 66 12.91 -5.47 -7.73
CA GLU A 66 13.03 -5.92 -6.33
C GLU A 66 14.06 -5.10 -5.56
N VAL A 67 15.23 -4.85 -6.16
CA VAL A 67 16.28 -4.01 -5.54
C VAL A 67 15.76 -2.59 -5.30
N LYS A 68 15.03 -2.02 -6.27
CA LYS A 68 14.43 -0.68 -6.15
C LYS A 68 13.31 -0.66 -5.10
N TRP A 69 12.49 -1.71 -5.03
CA TRP A 69 11.46 -1.84 -4.00
C TRP A 69 12.10 -1.92 -2.61
N ALA A 70 13.11 -2.77 -2.43
CA ALA A 70 13.81 -2.92 -1.17
C ALA A 70 14.43 -1.60 -0.69
N ALA A 71 15.01 -0.80 -1.60
CA ALA A 71 15.54 0.52 -1.27
C ALA A 71 14.44 1.51 -0.81
N LEU A 72 13.26 1.47 -1.45
CA LEU A 72 12.11 2.27 -1.03
C LEU A 72 11.57 1.82 0.33
N ALA A 73 11.40 0.51 0.51
CA ALA A 73 10.93 -0.09 1.76
C ALA A 73 11.86 0.21 2.93
N ALA A 74 13.18 0.22 2.69
CA ALA A 74 14.16 0.63 3.69
C ALA A 74 14.01 2.11 4.09
N ARG A 75 13.56 2.97 3.18
CA ARG A 75 13.41 4.42 3.43
C ARG A 75 12.09 4.77 4.10
N TYR A 76 11.00 4.12 3.74
CA TYR A 76 9.64 4.51 4.14
C TYR A 76 8.91 3.47 4.99
N GLY A 77 9.49 2.28 5.15
CA GLY A 77 8.86 1.13 5.79
C GLY A 77 8.01 0.32 4.81
N ASP A 78 8.27 -0.98 4.71
CA ASP A 78 7.57 -1.87 3.76
C ASP A 78 6.06 -1.90 4.01
N ASP A 79 5.62 -1.96 5.28
CA ASP A 79 4.19 -1.96 5.65
C ASP A 79 3.46 -0.71 5.15
N CYS A 80 4.12 0.46 5.25
CA CYS A 80 3.58 1.72 4.78
C CYS A 80 3.43 1.73 3.25
N LEU A 81 4.43 1.23 2.53
CA LEU A 81 4.38 1.15 1.06
C LEU A 81 3.34 0.14 0.58
N ARG A 82 3.21 -1.01 1.25
CA ARG A 82 2.24 -2.06 0.90
C ARG A 82 0.81 -1.70 1.25
N ALA A 83 0.59 -0.82 2.23
CA ALA A 83 -0.73 -0.28 2.49
C ALA A 83 -1.26 0.53 1.30
N HIS A 84 -0.37 1.21 0.56
CA HIS A 84 -0.76 1.97 -0.62
C HIS A 84 -1.20 1.01 -1.75
N PRO A 85 -2.41 1.18 -2.30
CA PRO A 85 -3.06 0.15 -3.10
C PRO A 85 -2.41 -0.11 -4.46
N THR A 86 -1.77 0.90 -5.06
CA THR A 86 -1.38 0.84 -6.47
C THR A 86 -0.02 1.47 -6.74
N TRP A 87 0.83 0.71 -7.42
CA TRP A 87 2.19 1.09 -7.79
C TRP A 87 2.44 0.75 -9.26
N VAL A 88 3.23 1.58 -9.94
CA VAL A 88 3.69 1.34 -11.31
C VAL A 88 5.21 1.45 -11.38
N PHE A 89 5.85 0.51 -12.07
CA PHE A 89 7.29 0.58 -12.34
C PHE A 89 7.53 1.19 -13.72
N VAL A 90 8.05 2.42 -13.75
CA VAL A 90 8.25 3.18 -14.98
C VAL A 90 9.61 3.84 -14.95
N ASN A 91 10.35 3.74 -16.07
CA ASN A 91 11.69 4.32 -16.22
C ASN A 91 12.65 3.94 -15.06
N GLY A 92 12.62 2.67 -14.65
CA GLY A 92 13.51 2.13 -13.60
C GLY A 92 13.18 2.59 -12.17
N ASN A 93 11.99 3.13 -11.93
CA ASN A 93 11.55 3.61 -10.62
C ASN A 93 10.11 3.20 -10.33
N TRP A 94 9.83 2.88 -9.07
CA TRP A 94 8.46 2.69 -8.58
C TRP A 94 7.81 4.05 -8.33
N LEU A 95 6.63 4.24 -8.89
CA LEU A 95 5.79 5.41 -8.71
C LEU A 95 4.45 4.98 -8.09
N PRO A 96 4.00 5.64 -7.01
CA PRO A 96 2.67 5.42 -6.47
C PRO A 96 1.62 6.04 -7.38
N THR A 97 0.55 5.31 -7.66
CA THR A 97 -0.61 5.86 -8.37
C THR A 97 -1.56 6.47 -7.34
N TYR A 98 -1.78 7.77 -7.43
CA TYR A 98 -2.50 8.51 -6.40
C TYR A 98 -3.65 9.33 -6.97
N ASN A 99 -4.85 9.12 -6.43
CA ASN A 99 -6.02 9.95 -6.70
C ASN A 99 -6.42 10.65 -5.41
N HIS A 100 -6.54 11.97 -5.47
CA HIS A 100 -7.07 12.75 -4.35
C HIS A 100 -8.48 12.28 -4.03
N LEU A 101 -8.77 12.13 -2.74
CA LEU A 101 -10.11 11.81 -2.30
C LEU A 101 -11.03 13.04 -2.44
N PRO A 102 -12.35 12.84 -2.62
CA PRO A 102 -13.30 13.94 -2.58
C PRO A 102 -13.22 14.68 -1.24
N VAL A 103 -12.80 15.93 -1.29
CA VAL A 103 -12.65 16.80 -0.11
C VAL A 103 -13.99 17.41 0.27
N ARG A 104 -14.38 17.30 1.54
CA ARG A 104 -15.57 18.00 2.07
C ARG A 104 -15.19 19.16 2.99
N THR A 105 -14.03 19.05 3.63
CA THR A 105 -13.54 20.03 4.61
C THR A 105 -12.05 20.32 4.43
N ILE A 106 -11.59 21.46 4.93
CA ILE A 106 -10.15 21.81 4.97
C ILE A 106 -9.36 20.77 5.79
N THR A 107 -9.98 20.21 6.84
CA THR A 107 -9.37 19.17 7.66
C THR A 107 -9.08 17.91 6.85
N ASP A 108 -9.96 17.54 5.91
CA ASP A 108 -9.72 16.38 5.04
C ASP A 108 -8.45 16.58 4.21
N VAL A 109 -8.23 17.78 3.66
CA VAL A 109 -7.01 18.11 2.91
C VAL A 109 -5.77 17.99 3.80
N TRP A 110 -5.85 18.48 5.03
CA TRP A 110 -4.73 18.44 5.96
C TRP A 110 -4.41 17.01 6.41
N SER A 111 -5.41 16.21 6.74
CA SER A 111 -5.24 14.79 7.08
C SER A 111 -4.70 13.99 5.90
N GLU A 112 -5.18 14.24 4.67
CA GLU A 112 -4.63 13.64 3.46
C GLU A 112 -3.15 14.00 3.27
N TYR A 113 -2.78 15.24 3.59
CA TYR A 113 -1.41 15.72 3.46
C TYR A 113 -0.46 15.11 4.49
N VAL A 114 -0.85 15.07 5.76
CA VAL A 114 0.01 14.66 6.88
C VAL A 114 -0.03 13.16 7.14
N ASP A 115 -1.23 12.59 7.22
CA ASP A 115 -1.45 11.21 7.66
C ASP A 115 -1.67 10.27 6.47
N GLY A 116 -2.12 10.81 5.34
CA GLY A 116 -2.72 10.01 4.28
C GLY A 116 -4.12 9.54 4.67
N ILE A 117 -4.95 9.21 3.68
CA ILE A 117 -6.32 8.73 3.92
C ILE A 117 -6.56 7.46 3.10
N SER A 118 -7.33 6.53 3.66
CA SER A 118 -7.74 5.28 3.00
C SER A 118 -6.55 4.42 2.56
N LEU A 119 -5.59 4.21 3.47
CA LEU A 119 -4.35 3.44 3.22
C LEU A 119 -3.40 4.07 2.19
N ASN A 120 -3.70 5.27 1.70
CA ASN A 120 -2.79 5.96 0.81
C ASN A 120 -1.63 6.61 1.57
N LEU A 121 -0.48 6.72 0.90
CA LEU A 121 0.65 7.49 1.39
C LEU A 121 0.24 8.96 1.65
N PRO A 122 0.74 9.58 2.72
CA PRO A 122 0.61 11.02 2.92
C PRO A 122 1.09 11.81 1.71
N VAL A 123 0.34 12.81 1.27
CA VAL A 123 0.74 13.64 0.11
C VAL A 123 2.08 14.34 0.36
N ARG A 124 2.40 14.65 1.63
CA ARG A 124 3.71 15.17 2.01
C ARG A 124 4.85 14.23 1.60
N LEU A 125 4.73 12.93 1.90
CA LEU A 125 5.76 11.94 1.52
C LEU A 125 5.85 11.78 0.00
N LEU A 126 4.73 11.88 -0.71
CA LEU A 126 4.71 11.85 -2.17
C LEU A 126 5.51 13.01 -2.76
N CYS A 127 5.30 14.22 -2.26
CA CYS A 127 6.05 15.41 -2.65
C CYS A 127 7.54 15.29 -2.33
N GLU A 128 7.91 14.79 -1.14
CA GLU A 128 9.31 14.65 -0.72
C GLU A 128 10.06 13.52 -1.46
N GLY A 129 9.39 12.39 -1.70
CA GLY A 129 10.00 11.20 -2.29
C GLY A 129 10.04 11.22 -3.82
N TRP A 130 8.98 11.74 -4.45
CA TRP A 130 8.78 11.65 -5.90
C TRP A 130 8.64 13.01 -6.58
N GLY A 131 8.48 14.10 -5.83
CA GLY A 131 8.42 15.46 -6.37
C GLY A 131 7.23 15.66 -7.29
N ALA A 132 7.47 16.11 -8.53
CA ALA A 132 6.41 16.26 -9.52
C ALA A 132 6.01 14.94 -10.21
N LYS A 133 6.85 13.89 -10.12
CA LYS A 133 6.71 12.67 -10.94
C LYS A 133 5.55 11.77 -10.52
N TRP A 134 5.14 11.82 -9.25
CA TRP A 134 3.99 11.03 -8.77
C TRP A 134 2.65 11.58 -9.28
N LYS A 135 2.62 12.85 -9.69
CA LYS A 135 1.49 13.44 -10.39
C LYS A 135 1.64 13.07 -11.86
N GLU A 136 1.01 11.97 -12.24
CA GLU A 136 0.85 11.63 -13.65
C GLU A 136 0.35 12.85 -14.43
N ASN A 137 0.69 12.95 -15.71
CA ASN A 137 0.36 14.11 -16.56
C ASN A 137 -1.14 14.13 -16.94
N ILE A 138 -2.00 14.14 -15.93
CA ILE A 138 -3.45 14.13 -16.01
C ILE A 138 -3.91 15.49 -15.46
N CYS A 139 -4.48 16.32 -16.33
CA CYS A 139 -4.84 17.70 -15.99
C CYS A 139 -5.70 17.82 -14.73
N SER A 140 -6.71 16.96 -14.56
CA SER A 140 -7.59 16.98 -13.38
C SER A 140 -6.82 16.77 -12.07
N ARG A 141 -5.90 15.79 -12.04
CA ARG A 141 -5.04 15.54 -10.88
C ARG A 141 -4.10 16.70 -10.61
N ILE A 142 -3.48 17.28 -11.64
CA ILE A 142 -2.59 18.44 -11.48
C ILE A 142 -3.32 19.66 -10.90
N THR A 143 -4.53 19.94 -11.39
CA THR A 143 -5.36 21.03 -10.88
C THR A 143 -5.74 20.80 -9.43
N GLU A 144 -6.19 19.59 -9.08
CA GLU A 144 -6.59 19.28 -7.72
C GLU A 144 -5.42 19.31 -6.74
N SER A 145 -4.27 18.72 -7.11
CA SER A 145 -3.04 18.83 -6.32
C SER A 145 -2.65 20.29 -6.10
N SER A 146 -2.79 21.15 -7.10
CA SER A 146 -2.49 22.58 -6.95
C SER A 146 -3.43 23.26 -5.94
N ARG A 147 -4.71 22.91 -5.92
CA ARG A 147 -5.67 23.41 -4.92
C ARG A 147 -5.32 22.94 -3.52
N HIS A 148 -5.02 21.65 -3.35
CA HIS A 148 -4.62 21.08 -2.05
C HIS A 148 -3.36 21.77 -1.52
N MET A 149 -2.36 21.99 -2.38
CA MET A 149 -1.12 22.66 -1.97
C MET A 149 -1.33 24.13 -1.56
N SER A 150 -2.30 24.84 -2.16
CA SER A 150 -2.65 26.20 -1.72
C SER A 150 -3.24 26.21 -0.31
N ILE A 151 -4.08 25.23 0.02
CA ILE A 151 -4.68 25.08 1.36
C ILE A 151 -3.59 24.70 2.38
N VAL A 152 -2.72 23.73 2.05
CA VAL A 152 -1.60 23.33 2.90
C VAL A 152 -0.70 24.52 3.23
N LYS A 153 -0.30 25.31 2.23
CA LYS A 153 0.50 26.52 2.44
C LYS A 153 -0.19 27.51 3.36
N LEU A 154 -1.49 27.75 3.18
CA LEU A 154 -2.25 28.64 4.07
C LEU A 154 -2.21 28.15 5.52
N ILE A 155 -2.43 26.86 5.75
CA ILE A 155 -2.38 26.25 7.09
C ILE A 155 -0.97 26.41 7.69
N GLU A 156 0.08 26.13 6.93
CA GLU A 156 1.46 26.28 7.37
C GLU A 156 1.79 27.73 7.76
N GLU A 157 1.38 28.72 6.97
CA GLU A 157 1.59 30.14 7.29
C GLU A 157 0.82 30.57 8.54
N LEU A 158 -0.44 30.15 8.68
CA LEU A 158 -1.22 30.44 9.89
C LEU A 158 -0.60 29.79 11.13
N SER A 159 -0.02 28.60 11.01
CA SER A 159 0.65 27.91 12.12
C SER A 159 1.89 28.64 12.64
N LYS A 160 2.59 29.37 11.76
CA LYS A 160 3.79 30.15 12.12
C LYS A 160 3.42 31.46 12.82
N LYS A 161 2.32 32.09 12.42
CA LYS A 161 1.89 33.40 12.93
C LYS A 161 1.40 33.37 14.39
N HIS A 162 0.95 32.21 14.86
CA HIS A 162 0.33 32.07 16.19
C HIS A 162 1.34 31.74 17.32
N ARG A 163 2.64 31.89 17.05
CA ARG A 163 3.73 31.91 18.04
C ARG A 163 4.28 33.32 18.18
#